data_AF-A0A4S2AW07-F1
#
_entry.id   AF-A0A4S2AW07-F1
#
_cell.length_a   1.000
_cell.length_b   1.000
_cell.length_c   1.000
_cell.angle_alpha   90.00
_cell.angle_beta   90.00
_cell.angle_gamma   90.00
#
_symmetry.space_group_name_H-M   'P 1'
#
loop_
_entity.id
_entity.type
_entity.pdbx_description
1 polymer ?
#
loop_
_entity_poly.entity_id
_entity_poly.type
_entity_poly.pdbx_seq_one_letter_code
_entity_poly.pdbx_strand_id
1 'polypeptide(L)'
;MKYVSLSDSTVRRLPFYLAMEEYVARRFDEEFFFMWQVDPTVIFGRNQLIEREVNIDYCRNNGIAVYRRKSGGGCVFADMSNIMFSYIVSSDDVVTTFSSYTERVAAMLRSLGLNAESTGRNDVLIDGRKVSGNAFYHIPGRSIVHGTMLYDTDLAHITQAISPSEAKLESKGVDSVRSHITTLSRHIDMDIEEFKDYARRYMSDGELVLTADDISSIEEMSQPYYSDEWILGKNPLCGVSRHCRIEGVGEFQVDIELKGRRVHKINIAGDYFLLSDIDAKLLDRLKGAFYTREALADAIGDIDVGSIISGLDKSQLLNILIE
;
A
#
# COMPACT_ATOMS: atom_id res chain seq x y z
N MET A 1 -6.04 4.24 22.65
CA MET A 1 -6.20 4.47 21.19
C MET A 1 -7.68 4.53 20.89
N LYS A 2 -8.14 5.56 20.19
CA LYS A 2 -9.58 5.78 19.95
C LYS A 2 -10.04 5.15 18.64
N TYR A 3 -11.24 4.58 18.65
CA TYR A 3 -11.94 4.17 17.44
C TYR A 3 -12.49 5.41 16.72
N VAL A 4 -12.26 5.55 15.41
CA VAL A 4 -12.91 6.62 14.63
C VAL A 4 -14.17 6.08 13.99
N SER A 5 -15.31 6.73 14.25
CA SER A 5 -16.59 6.42 13.64
C SER A 5 -17.13 7.60 12.85
N LEU A 6 -17.95 7.30 11.85
CA LEU A 6 -18.71 8.28 11.08
C LEU A 6 -20.07 8.48 11.73
N SER A 7 -20.64 9.69 11.59
CA SER A 7 -21.98 10.02 12.08
C SER A 7 -23.11 9.44 11.22
N ASP A 8 -22.78 8.80 10.09
CA ASP A 8 -23.72 8.09 9.22
C ASP A 8 -23.16 6.73 8.78
N SER A 9 -24.03 5.92 8.16
CA SER A 9 -23.71 4.57 7.65
C SER A 9 -23.58 4.52 6.13
N THR A 10 -23.35 5.66 5.47
CA THR A 10 -23.25 5.73 4.01
C THR A 10 -21.98 5.02 3.54
N VAL A 11 -22.14 4.03 2.68
CA VAL A 11 -21.02 3.39 1.98
C VAL A 11 -20.42 4.40 1.01
N ARG A 12 -19.11 4.64 1.13
CA ARG A 12 -18.38 5.60 0.30
C ARG A 12 -17.34 4.89 -0.54
N ARG A 13 -16.87 5.57 -1.58
CA ARG A 13 -15.80 5.04 -2.43
C ARG A 13 -14.46 5.12 -1.72
N LEU A 14 -13.53 4.26 -2.13
CA LEU A 14 -12.17 4.17 -1.57
C LEU A 14 -11.50 5.53 -1.29
N PRO A 15 -11.50 6.52 -2.21
CA PRO A 15 -10.83 7.79 -1.96
C PRO A 15 -11.26 8.52 -0.68
N PHE A 16 -12.52 8.38 -0.27
CA PHE A 16 -13.00 8.96 0.97
C PHE A 16 -12.26 8.40 2.18
N TYR A 17 -12.09 7.08 2.26
CA TYR A 17 -11.43 6.44 3.41
C TYR A 17 -9.92 6.72 3.44
N LEU A 18 -9.26 6.76 2.28
CA LEU A 18 -7.85 7.19 2.20
C LEU A 18 -7.68 8.65 2.63
N ALA A 19 -8.61 9.53 2.25
CA ALA A 19 -8.63 10.90 2.73
C ALA A 19 -8.96 10.96 4.23
N MET A 20 -9.87 10.13 4.74
CA MET A 20 -10.19 10.07 6.17
C MET A 20 -8.96 9.73 7.01
N GLU A 21 -8.11 8.80 6.55
CA GLU A 21 -6.83 8.49 7.20
C GLU A 21 -5.95 9.74 7.34
N GLU A 22 -5.76 10.47 6.23
CA GLU A 22 -4.96 11.70 6.22
C GLU A 22 -5.58 12.80 7.07
N TYR A 23 -6.90 12.92 7.05
CA TYR A 23 -7.63 13.97 7.77
C TYR A 23 -7.45 13.77 9.26
N VAL A 24 -7.72 12.55 9.74
CA VAL A 24 -7.57 12.20 11.15
C VAL A 24 -6.12 12.36 11.59
N ALA A 25 -5.16 11.92 10.78
CA ALA A 25 -3.74 12.05 11.08
C ALA A 25 -3.28 13.52 11.22
N ARG A 26 -3.84 14.44 10.41
CA ARG A 26 -3.46 15.87 10.41
C ARG A 26 -4.23 16.70 11.44
N ARG A 27 -5.47 16.33 11.76
CA ARG A 27 -6.40 17.16 12.51
C ARG A 27 -6.32 16.94 14.02
N PHE A 28 -5.95 15.73 14.44
CA PHE A 28 -5.97 15.30 15.83
C PHE A 28 -4.62 14.70 16.24
N ASP A 29 -4.22 14.95 17.48
CA ASP A 29 -2.90 14.56 18.02
C ASP A 29 -2.89 13.16 18.67
N GLU A 30 -4.06 12.52 18.79
CA GLU A 30 -4.21 11.21 19.44
C GLU A 30 -3.89 10.05 18.48
N GLU A 31 -3.92 8.82 19.01
CA GLU A 31 -3.76 7.60 18.21
C GLU A 31 -5.12 6.97 17.91
N PHE A 32 -5.27 6.49 16.67
CA PHE A 32 -6.55 6.07 16.13
C PHE A 32 -6.49 4.70 15.47
N PHE A 33 -7.60 3.98 15.61
CA PHE A 33 -7.91 2.78 14.83
C PHE A 33 -9.28 2.95 14.21
N PHE A 34 -9.49 2.54 12.98
CA PHE A 34 -10.83 2.40 12.43
C PHE A 34 -10.85 1.37 11.31
N MET A 35 -12.06 0.91 10.99
CA MET A 35 -12.30 -0.06 9.95
C MET A 35 -13.22 0.51 8.88
N TRP A 36 -13.02 0.08 7.65
CA TRP A 36 -13.87 0.45 6.53
C TRP A 36 -13.91 -0.67 5.48
N GLN A 37 -14.93 -0.64 4.65
CA GLN A 37 -15.16 -1.60 3.57
C GLN A 37 -15.62 -0.81 2.34
N VAL A 38 -15.39 -1.37 1.15
CA VAL A 38 -15.74 -0.74 -0.12
C VAL A 38 -16.41 -1.75 -1.04
N ASP A 39 -17.22 -1.26 -1.97
CA ASP A 39 -17.64 -2.02 -3.14
C ASP A 39 -16.40 -2.58 -3.89
N PRO A 40 -16.56 -3.64 -4.71
CA PRO A 40 -15.45 -4.26 -5.43
C PRO A 40 -14.50 -3.24 -6.07
N THR A 41 -13.26 -3.21 -5.58
CA THR A 41 -12.26 -2.20 -5.91
C THR A 41 -10.86 -2.82 -5.97
N VAL A 42 -10.13 -2.54 -7.04
CA VAL A 42 -8.68 -2.76 -7.12
C VAL A 42 -7.94 -1.50 -6.64
N ILE A 43 -7.02 -1.71 -5.70
CA ILE A 43 -6.22 -0.67 -5.06
C ILE A 43 -4.75 -0.96 -5.33
N PHE A 44 -4.10 -0.11 -6.12
CA PHE A 44 -2.69 -0.28 -6.46
C PHE A 44 -1.81 0.82 -5.84
N GLY A 45 -0.55 0.49 -5.58
CA GLY A 45 0.38 1.32 -4.84
C GLY A 45 0.80 2.57 -5.59
N ARG A 46 1.31 3.56 -4.85
CA ARG A 46 1.74 4.87 -5.37
C ARG A 46 2.62 4.76 -6.62
N ASN A 47 3.57 3.83 -6.61
CA ASN A 47 4.56 3.68 -7.66
C ASN A 47 4.25 2.54 -8.63
N GLN A 48 3.09 1.90 -8.57
CA GLN A 48 2.80 0.79 -9.48
C GLN A 48 2.30 1.27 -10.85
N LEU A 49 2.52 0.48 -11.89
CA LEU A 49 1.98 0.74 -13.22
C LEU A 49 0.62 0.05 -13.37
N ILE A 50 -0.42 0.83 -13.64
CA ILE A 50 -1.79 0.32 -13.70
C ILE A 50 -1.93 -0.80 -14.76
N GLU A 51 -1.30 -0.62 -15.90
CA GLU A 51 -1.27 -1.56 -17.03
C GLU A 51 -0.58 -2.89 -16.71
N ARG A 52 0.26 -2.94 -15.67
CA ARG A 52 0.94 -4.16 -15.24
C ARG A 52 0.24 -4.87 -14.08
N GLU A 53 -0.43 -4.11 -13.23
CA GLU A 53 -1.05 -4.65 -12.01
C GLU A 53 -2.52 -4.98 -12.17
N VAL A 54 -3.23 -4.32 -13.09
CA VAL A 54 -4.69 -4.35 -13.14
C VAL A 54 -5.16 -4.92 -14.47
N ASN A 55 -6.04 -5.91 -14.40
CA ASN A 55 -6.79 -6.36 -15.56
C ASN A 55 -7.96 -5.39 -15.79
N ILE A 56 -7.69 -4.30 -16.51
CA ILE A 56 -8.64 -3.20 -16.72
C ILE A 56 -9.92 -3.66 -17.41
N ASP A 57 -9.83 -4.57 -18.36
CA ASP A 57 -11.00 -5.08 -19.07
C ASP A 57 -11.88 -5.93 -18.16
N TYR A 58 -11.28 -6.81 -17.35
CA TYR A 58 -12.04 -7.56 -16.33
C TYR A 58 -12.68 -6.62 -15.32
N CYS A 59 -11.94 -5.62 -14.82
CA CYS A 59 -12.47 -4.68 -13.84
C CYS A 59 -13.66 -3.89 -14.40
N ARG A 60 -13.53 -3.37 -15.63
CA ARG A 60 -14.61 -2.65 -16.32
C ARG A 60 -15.84 -3.54 -16.52
N ASN A 61 -15.65 -4.78 -16.98
CA ASN A 61 -16.75 -5.70 -17.28
C ASN A 61 -17.50 -6.19 -16.03
N ASN A 62 -16.86 -6.16 -14.86
CA ASN A 62 -17.44 -6.62 -13.60
C ASN A 62 -17.81 -5.47 -12.64
N GLY A 63 -17.75 -4.22 -13.10
CA GLY A 63 -18.10 -3.05 -12.27
C GLY A 63 -17.13 -2.82 -11.10
N ILE A 64 -15.88 -3.26 -11.23
CA ILE A 64 -14.84 -3.13 -10.21
C ILE A 64 -14.14 -1.78 -10.39
N ALA A 65 -14.14 -0.95 -9.35
CA ALA A 65 -13.46 0.33 -9.35
C ALA A 65 -11.93 0.15 -9.30
N VAL A 66 -11.17 1.14 -9.78
CA VAL A 66 -9.70 1.07 -9.83
C VAL A 66 -9.12 2.38 -9.34
N TYR A 67 -8.31 2.33 -8.28
CA TYR A 67 -7.77 3.53 -7.64
C TYR A 67 -6.31 3.35 -7.19
N ARG A 68 -5.54 4.44 -7.30
CA ARG A 68 -4.17 4.53 -6.80
C ARG A 68 -4.16 5.11 -5.38
N ARG A 69 -3.42 4.49 -4.45
CA ARG A 69 -3.20 5.02 -3.08
C ARG A 69 -1.87 5.76 -2.95
N LYS A 70 -1.71 6.58 -1.90
CA LYS A 70 -0.46 7.32 -1.62
C LYS A 70 0.63 6.46 -0.96
N SER A 71 0.27 5.37 -0.29
CA SER A 71 1.25 4.40 0.23
C SER A 71 1.88 3.58 -0.89
N GLY A 72 3.11 3.12 -0.65
CA GLY A 72 3.79 2.16 -1.50
C GLY A 72 3.24 0.73 -1.34
N GLY A 73 3.98 -0.26 -1.84
CA GLY A 73 3.61 -1.68 -1.79
C GLY A 73 2.72 -2.14 -2.96
N GLY A 74 2.32 -3.41 -2.92
CA GLY A 74 1.64 -4.09 -4.04
C GLY A 74 0.17 -3.75 -4.25
N CYS A 75 -0.40 -4.37 -5.28
CA CYS A 75 -1.80 -4.25 -5.67
C CYS A 75 -2.69 -5.20 -4.87
N VAL A 76 -3.88 -4.74 -4.45
CA VAL A 76 -4.86 -5.52 -3.69
C VAL A 76 -6.25 -5.37 -4.28
N PHE A 77 -7.11 -6.34 -4.00
CA PHE A 77 -8.54 -6.30 -4.30
C PHE A 77 -9.30 -6.24 -2.97
N ALA A 78 -10.30 -5.38 -2.90
CA ALA A 78 -11.16 -5.23 -1.74
C ALA A 78 -12.62 -5.24 -2.18
N ASP A 79 -13.46 -5.88 -1.36
CA ASP A 79 -14.90 -5.90 -1.47
C ASP A 79 -15.50 -5.81 -0.06
N MET A 80 -16.82 -5.94 0.04
CA MET A 80 -17.52 -5.94 1.32
C MET A 80 -17.19 -7.17 2.19
N SER A 81 -16.39 -8.12 1.72
CA SER A 81 -15.87 -9.25 2.51
C SER A 81 -14.39 -9.08 2.88
N ASN A 82 -13.78 -7.93 2.57
CA ASN A 82 -12.45 -7.52 3.00
C ASN A 82 -12.56 -6.31 3.94
N ILE A 83 -12.22 -6.50 5.22
CA ILE A 83 -12.23 -5.39 6.17
C ILE A 83 -10.90 -4.66 6.08
N MET A 84 -10.94 -3.38 5.76
CA MET A 84 -9.75 -2.55 5.74
C MET A 84 -9.54 -1.96 7.13
N PHE A 85 -8.33 -2.12 7.67
CA PHE A 85 -7.91 -1.57 8.95
C PHE A 85 -7.03 -0.34 8.69
N SER A 86 -7.24 0.71 9.47
CA SER A 86 -6.39 1.90 9.49
C SER A 86 -5.92 2.18 10.91
N TYR A 87 -4.62 2.35 11.08
CA TYR A 87 -3.93 2.56 12.35
C TYR A 87 -3.05 3.79 12.23
N ILE A 88 -3.33 4.81 13.04
CA ILE A 88 -2.71 6.14 12.96
C ILE A 88 -2.04 6.46 14.28
N VAL A 89 -0.74 6.73 14.26
CA VAL A 89 0.05 7.06 15.45
C VAL A 89 1.01 8.22 15.24
N SER A 90 1.40 8.86 16.34
CA SER A 90 2.43 9.89 16.37
C SER A 90 3.82 9.26 16.39
N SER A 91 4.36 8.97 15.21
CA SER A 91 5.68 8.36 15.05
C SER A 91 6.27 8.70 13.68
N ASP A 92 7.58 8.93 13.65
CA ASP A 92 8.38 8.99 12.42
C ASP A 92 9.14 7.67 12.18
N ASP A 93 9.15 6.74 13.14
CA ASP A 93 9.80 5.44 12.99
C ASP A 93 8.85 4.47 12.30
N VAL A 94 8.98 4.42 10.97
CA VAL A 94 8.18 3.57 10.09
C VAL A 94 8.31 2.09 10.44
N VAL A 95 9.54 1.59 10.61
CA VAL A 95 9.81 0.16 10.74
C VAL A 95 9.26 -0.38 12.05
N THR A 96 9.52 0.34 13.15
CA THR A 96 9.02 -0.05 14.47
C THR A 96 7.50 0.07 14.55
N THR A 97 6.93 1.15 14.00
CA THR A 97 5.48 1.35 13.98
C THR A 97 4.77 0.22 13.23
N PHE A 98 5.30 -0.14 12.06
CA PHE A 98 4.73 -1.17 11.23
C PHE A 98 4.82 -2.55 11.88
N SER A 99 5.97 -2.89 12.46
CA SER A 99 6.18 -4.16 13.18
C SER A 99 5.25 -4.26 14.39
N SER A 100 5.11 -3.16 15.15
CA SER A 100 4.21 -3.08 16.29
C SER A 100 2.74 -3.27 15.89
N TYR A 101 2.30 -2.64 14.79
CA TYR A 101 0.94 -2.80 14.30
C TYR A 101 0.64 -4.22 13.82
N THR A 102 1.50 -4.80 12.97
CA THR A 102 1.27 -6.16 12.44
C THR A 102 1.30 -7.20 13.55
N GLU A 103 2.16 -7.02 14.56
CA GLU A 103 2.17 -7.85 15.75
C GLU A 103 0.91 -7.69 16.60
N ARG A 104 0.38 -6.47 16.74
CA ARG A 104 -0.90 -6.24 17.44
C ARG A 104 -2.07 -6.94 16.73
N VAL A 105 -2.11 -6.92 15.40
CA VAL A 105 -3.11 -7.65 14.61
C VAL A 105 -2.94 -9.16 14.80
N ALA A 106 -1.70 -9.68 14.74
CA ALA A 106 -1.44 -11.10 14.99
C ALA A 106 -1.85 -11.51 16.41
N ALA A 107 -1.57 -10.68 17.42
CA ALA A 107 -1.96 -10.92 18.81
C ALA A 107 -3.48 -10.96 19.00
N MET A 108 -4.23 -10.08 18.32
CA MET A 108 -5.69 -10.09 18.30
C MET A 108 -6.25 -11.40 17.71
N LEU A 109 -5.66 -11.87 16.61
CA LEU A 109 -6.05 -13.15 16.02
C LEU A 109 -5.70 -14.33 16.94
N ARG A 110 -4.53 -14.30 17.60
CA ARG A 110 -4.16 -15.32 18.59
C ARG A 110 -5.09 -15.35 19.81
N SER A 111 -5.64 -14.21 20.24
CA SER A 111 -6.63 -14.20 21.32
C SER A 111 -8.00 -14.76 20.91
N LEU A 112 -8.23 -15.00 19.62
CA LEU A 112 -9.35 -15.81 19.11
C LEU A 112 -9.01 -17.31 18.99
N GLY A 113 -7.82 -17.73 19.43
CA GLY A 113 -7.36 -19.12 19.34
C GLY A 113 -6.70 -19.49 18.01
N LEU A 114 -6.42 -18.52 17.15
CA LEU A 114 -5.79 -18.74 15.85
C LEU A 114 -4.27 -18.82 15.96
N ASN A 115 -3.65 -19.66 15.14
CA ASN A 115 -2.20 -19.72 15.01
C ASN A 115 -1.70 -18.61 14.06
N ALA A 116 -1.72 -17.38 14.56
CA ALA A 116 -1.40 -16.19 13.78
C ALA A 116 0.00 -15.59 14.08
N GLU A 117 0.72 -15.20 13.03
CA GLU A 117 2.06 -14.63 13.10
C GLU A 117 2.23 -13.42 12.18
N SER A 118 3.07 -12.46 12.61
CA SER A 118 3.54 -11.37 11.76
C SER A 118 4.82 -11.80 11.04
N THR A 119 4.91 -11.51 9.74
CA THR A 119 6.11 -11.85 8.94
C THR A 119 7.30 -10.91 9.18
N GLY A 120 7.13 -9.88 10.01
CA GLY A 120 8.10 -8.79 10.21
C GLY A 120 8.28 -7.87 8.99
N ARG A 121 7.56 -8.12 7.88
CA ARG A 121 7.54 -7.25 6.71
C ARG A 121 6.21 -6.54 6.57
N ASN A 122 5.24 -7.15 5.88
CA ASN A 122 3.99 -6.52 5.50
C ASN A 122 2.77 -7.41 5.69
N ASP A 123 2.96 -8.69 6.03
CA ASP A 123 1.89 -9.67 6.03
C ASP A 123 1.66 -10.27 7.41
N VAL A 124 0.39 -10.56 7.73
CA VAL A 124 -0.02 -11.42 8.85
C VAL A 124 -0.57 -12.72 8.29
N LEU A 125 -0.11 -13.82 8.87
CA LEU A 125 -0.42 -15.18 8.42
C LEU A 125 -1.27 -15.91 9.48
N ILE A 126 -2.08 -16.87 9.04
CA ILE A 126 -2.70 -17.92 9.85
C ILE A 126 -2.24 -19.26 9.26
N ASP A 127 -1.62 -20.12 10.07
CA ASP A 127 -1.07 -21.40 9.61
C ASP A 127 -0.17 -21.28 8.37
N GLY A 128 0.68 -20.25 8.35
CA GLY A 128 1.60 -19.95 7.25
C GLY A 128 0.94 -19.39 5.98
N ARG A 129 -0.38 -19.11 5.98
CA ARG A 129 -1.11 -18.51 4.86
C ARG A 129 -1.52 -17.08 5.18
N LYS A 130 -1.29 -16.16 4.26
CA LYS A 130 -1.60 -14.74 4.39
C LYS A 130 -3.10 -14.51 4.54
N VAL A 131 -3.48 -13.79 5.59
CA VAL A 131 -4.86 -13.32 5.82
C VAL A 131 -4.94 -11.78 5.76
N SER A 132 -3.82 -11.09 5.93
CA SER A 132 -3.75 -9.63 5.90
C SER A 132 -2.47 -9.18 5.21
N GLY A 133 -2.60 -8.20 4.32
CA GLY A 133 -1.48 -7.47 3.72
C GLY A 133 -1.56 -5.99 4.08
N ASN A 134 -0.43 -5.42 4.47
CA ASN A 134 -0.37 -4.11 5.07
C ASN A 134 0.56 -3.19 4.27
N ALA A 135 0.23 -1.91 4.23
CA ALA A 135 1.00 -0.87 3.58
C ALA A 135 1.10 0.34 4.51
N PHE A 136 2.08 1.18 4.20
CA PHE A 136 2.45 2.27 5.07
C PHE A 136 2.45 3.59 4.32
N TYR A 137 1.92 4.63 4.97
CA TYR A 137 1.97 5.99 4.51
C TYR A 137 2.46 6.91 5.63
N HIS A 138 3.50 7.67 5.34
CA HIS A 138 4.06 8.64 6.27
C HIS A 138 3.63 10.06 5.89
N ILE A 139 3.25 10.84 6.89
CA ILE A 139 3.20 12.30 6.83
C ILE A 139 4.05 12.84 7.99
N PRO A 140 4.64 14.04 7.89
CA PRO A 140 5.54 14.53 8.94
C PRO A 140 4.94 14.42 10.35
N GLY A 141 5.60 13.68 11.25
CA GLY A 141 5.17 13.46 12.64
C GLY A 141 4.09 12.38 12.83
N ARG A 142 3.54 11.80 11.76
CA ARG A 142 2.43 10.83 11.85
C ARG A 142 2.63 9.66 10.89
N SER A 143 2.31 8.48 11.39
CA SER A 143 2.41 7.23 10.67
C SER A 143 1.02 6.63 10.49
N ILE A 144 0.66 6.33 9.23
CA ILE A 144 -0.58 5.66 8.87
C ILE A 144 -0.19 4.25 8.38
N VAL A 145 -0.54 3.24 9.14
CA VAL A 145 -0.49 1.85 8.69
C VAL A 145 -1.91 1.45 8.32
N HIS A 146 -2.09 0.93 7.11
CA HIS A 146 -3.37 0.37 6.71
C HIS A 146 -3.20 -1.03 6.15
N GLY A 147 -4.25 -1.84 6.22
CA GLY A 147 -4.15 -3.22 5.83
C GLY A 147 -5.48 -3.83 5.47
N THR A 148 -5.42 -4.87 4.64
CA THR A 148 -6.56 -5.73 4.37
C THR A 148 -6.72 -6.72 5.53
N MET A 149 -7.94 -7.16 5.78
CA MET A 149 -8.25 -8.34 6.57
C MET A 149 -9.24 -9.16 5.75
N LEU A 150 -8.72 -10.18 5.07
CA LEU A 150 -9.49 -11.01 4.16
C LEU A 150 -10.44 -11.87 4.99
N TYR A 151 -11.68 -11.42 5.13
CA TYR A 151 -12.65 -12.11 5.96
C TYR A 151 -13.29 -13.27 5.18
N ASP A 152 -13.88 -13.00 4.02
CA ASP A 152 -14.48 -14.01 3.14
C ASP A 152 -14.45 -13.61 1.64
N THR A 153 -13.45 -12.83 1.24
CA THR A 153 -13.30 -12.36 -0.14
C THR A 153 -13.14 -13.51 -1.13
N ASP A 154 -13.82 -13.42 -2.28
CA ASP A 154 -13.67 -14.40 -3.36
C ASP A 154 -12.28 -14.30 -3.99
N LEU A 155 -11.45 -15.29 -3.69
CA LEU A 155 -10.08 -15.40 -4.20
C LEU A 155 -10.04 -15.46 -5.75
N ALA A 156 -11.09 -15.95 -6.40
CA ALA A 156 -11.18 -15.96 -7.87
C ALA A 156 -11.25 -14.54 -8.44
N HIS A 157 -12.01 -13.64 -7.79
CA HIS A 157 -12.08 -12.23 -8.18
C HIS A 157 -10.72 -11.55 -8.01
N ILE A 158 -10.02 -11.81 -6.91
CA ILE A 158 -8.66 -11.29 -6.68
C ILE A 158 -7.74 -11.68 -7.85
N THR A 159 -7.71 -12.98 -8.20
CA THR A 159 -6.80 -13.48 -9.25
C THR A 159 -7.13 -13.01 -10.66
N GLN A 160 -8.37 -12.59 -10.94
CA GLN A 160 -8.79 -12.12 -12.26
C GLN A 160 -8.68 -10.60 -12.40
N ALA A 161 -8.92 -9.87 -11.31
CA ALA A 161 -8.85 -8.41 -11.30
C ALA A 161 -7.41 -7.89 -11.24
N ILE A 162 -6.53 -8.62 -10.57
CA ILE A 162 -5.11 -8.28 -10.45
C ILE A 162 -4.31 -9.12 -11.44
N SER A 163 -3.52 -8.45 -12.27
CA SER A 163 -2.57 -9.09 -13.17
C SER A 163 -1.30 -9.45 -12.38
N PRO A 164 -0.98 -10.73 -12.16
CA PRO A 164 0.33 -11.08 -11.64
C PRO A 164 1.39 -10.68 -12.67
N SER A 165 2.46 -10.01 -12.23
CA SER A 165 3.57 -9.65 -13.12
C SER A 165 4.17 -10.89 -13.78
N GLU A 166 4.66 -10.76 -15.02
CA GLU A 166 5.34 -11.85 -15.74
C GLU A 166 6.48 -12.45 -14.90
N ALA A 167 7.23 -11.63 -14.16
CA ALA A 167 8.27 -12.08 -13.25
C ALA A 167 7.74 -12.90 -12.05
N LYS A 168 6.55 -12.62 -11.53
CA LYS A 168 5.88 -13.45 -10.49
C LYS A 168 5.40 -14.78 -11.07
N LEU A 169 4.93 -14.76 -12.33
CA LEU A 169 4.51 -15.97 -13.05
C LEU A 169 5.70 -16.88 -13.38
N GLU A 170 6.81 -16.32 -13.84
CA GLU A 170 8.04 -17.05 -14.18
C GLU A 170 8.73 -17.63 -12.93
N SER A 171 8.72 -16.91 -11.81
CA SER A 171 9.42 -17.34 -10.59
C SER A 171 8.63 -18.32 -9.73
N LYS A 172 7.28 -18.28 -9.73
CA LYS A 172 6.48 -19.09 -8.80
C LYS A 172 5.24 -19.78 -9.40
N GLY A 173 4.80 -19.44 -10.62
CA GLY A 173 3.61 -20.03 -11.26
C GLY A 173 2.28 -19.59 -10.63
N VAL A 174 1.19 -19.60 -11.42
CA VAL A 174 -0.16 -19.15 -10.98
C VAL A 174 -0.67 -19.94 -9.77
N ASP A 175 -0.37 -21.24 -9.72
CA ASP A 175 -0.81 -22.13 -8.64
C ASP A 175 -0.14 -21.84 -7.30
N SER A 176 1.06 -21.23 -7.27
CA SER A 176 1.66 -20.83 -6.00
C SER A 176 0.91 -19.65 -5.38
N VAL A 177 0.44 -18.67 -6.16
CA VAL A 177 -0.24 -17.49 -5.58
C VAL A 177 -1.51 -17.91 -4.83
N ARG A 178 -2.23 -18.93 -5.32
CA ARG A 178 -3.40 -19.52 -4.66
C ARG A 178 -3.06 -20.26 -3.36
N SER A 179 -1.86 -20.82 -3.22
CA SER A 179 -1.48 -21.61 -2.04
C SER A 179 -1.02 -20.76 -0.84
N HIS A 180 -0.85 -19.44 -1.02
CA HIS A 180 -0.28 -18.54 0.01
C HIS A 180 -1.30 -17.65 0.73
N ILE A 181 -2.59 -17.66 0.36
CA ILE A 181 -3.61 -16.77 0.93
C ILE A 181 -4.74 -17.61 1.56
N THR A 182 -5.32 -17.11 2.66
CA THR A 182 -6.51 -17.66 3.29
C THR A 182 -7.49 -16.54 3.67
N THR A 183 -8.74 -16.90 3.92
CA THR A 183 -9.76 -16.02 4.48
C THR A 183 -10.01 -16.38 5.94
N LEU A 184 -10.38 -15.40 6.76
CA LEU A 184 -10.60 -15.57 8.19
C LEU A 184 -11.81 -16.46 8.50
N SER A 185 -12.87 -16.38 7.68
CA SER A 185 -14.10 -17.20 7.76
C SER A 185 -13.84 -18.72 7.79
N ARG A 186 -12.69 -19.16 7.29
CA ARG A 186 -12.28 -20.58 7.30
C ARG A 186 -11.71 -21.05 8.63
N HIS A 187 -11.38 -20.12 9.51
CA HIS A 187 -10.63 -20.36 10.74
C HIS A 187 -11.40 -20.02 12.01
N ILE A 188 -12.49 -19.25 11.91
CA ILE A 188 -13.34 -18.85 13.04
C ILE A 188 -14.81 -19.13 12.75
N ASP A 189 -15.56 -19.40 13.82
CA ASP A 189 -17.03 -19.52 13.81
C ASP A 189 -17.63 -18.23 14.39
N MET A 190 -17.53 -17.15 13.63
CA MET A 190 -17.95 -15.80 14.00
C MET A 190 -18.22 -15.03 12.72
N ASP A 191 -19.33 -14.32 12.62
CA ASP A 191 -19.67 -13.54 11.42
C ASP A 191 -18.79 -12.27 11.28
N ILE A 192 -18.90 -11.58 10.13
CA ILE A 192 -18.04 -10.42 9.83
C ILE A 192 -18.29 -9.24 10.78
N GLU A 193 -19.54 -9.03 11.21
CA GLU A 193 -19.90 -7.92 12.10
C GLU A 193 -19.49 -8.22 13.54
N GLU A 194 -19.67 -9.46 13.99
CA GLU A 194 -19.15 -9.94 15.27
C GLU A 194 -17.62 -9.79 15.34
N PHE A 195 -16.91 -10.11 14.25
CA PHE A 195 -15.46 -9.94 14.17
C PHE A 195 -15.06 -8.47 14.18
N LYS A 196 -15.78 -7.59 13.47
CA LYS A 196 -15.55 -6.13 13.52
C LYS A 196 -15.74 -5.60 14.94
N ASP A 197 -16.81 -6.00 15.62
CA ASP A 197 -17.07 -5.59 17.01
C ASP A 197 -16.00 -6.12 17.98
N TYR A 198 -15.50 -7.34 17.75
CA TYR A 198 -14.36 -7.87 18.49
C TYR A 198 -13.09 -7.04 18.25
N ALA A 199 -12.73 -6.82 16.98
CA ALA A 199 -11.53 -6.09 16.58
C ALA A 199 -11.55 -4.65 17.12
N ARG A 200 -12.70 -3.96 17.03
CA ARG A 200 -12.90 -2.63 17.63
C ARG A 200 -12.56 -2.64 19.12
N ARG A 201 -13.16 -3.54 19.89
CA ARG A 201 -12.96 -3.62 21.35
C ARG A 201 -11.53 -4.02 21.73
N TYR A 202 -10.87 -4.83 20.93
CA TYR A 202 -9.49 -5.24 21.18
C TYR A 202 -8.49 -4.12 20.87
N MET A 203 -8.72 -3.40 19.78
CA MET A 203 -7.80 -2.41 19.24
C MET A 203 -8.00 -1.01 19.84
N SER A 204 -9.12 -0.74 20.51
CA SER A 204 -9.46 0.60 20.98
C SER A 204 -10.19 0.62 22.33
N ASP A 205 -10.00 1.70 23.07
CA ASP A 205 -10.54 1.92 24.43
C ASP A 205 -11.35 3.22 24.56
N GLY A 206 -11.60 3.90 23.43
CA GLY A 206 -12.41 5.11 23.35
C GLY A 206 -12.93 5.34 21.94
N GLU A 207 -13.66 6.43 21.72
CA GLU A 207 -14.26 6.75 20.43
C GLU A 207 -14.09 8.25 20.08
N LEU A 208 -13.88 8.51 18.80
CA LEU A 208 -14.00 9.81 18.16
C LEU A 208 -15.06 9.68 17.06
N VAL A 209 -16.17 10.41 17.20
CA VAL A 209 -17.22 10.48 16.18
C VAL A 209 -16.94 11.70 15.29
N LEU A 210 -16.74 11.48 13.99
CA LEU A 210 -16.56 12.56 13.03
C LEU A 210 -17.89 13.26 12.72
N THR A 211 -17.86 14.58 12.79
CA THR A 211 -19.01 15.45 12.54
C THR A 211 -19.32 15.55 11.04
N ALA A 212 -20.49 16.11 10.71
CA ALA A 212 -20.85 16.37 9.31
C ALA A 212 -19.86 17.32 8.61
N ASP A 213 -19.30 18.30 9.34
CA ASP A 213 -18.30 19.23 8.80
C ASP A 213 -16.96 18.52 8.52
N ASP A 214 -16.56 17.57 9.39
CA ASP A 214 -15.37 16.73 9.17
C ASP A 214 -15.57 15.87 7.92
N ILE A 215 -16.74 15.24 7.77
CA ILE A 215 -17.08 14.42 6.60
C ILE A 215 -17.03 15.25 5.32
N SER A 216 -17.63 16.45 5.30
CA SER A 216 -17.57 17.36 4.15
C SER A 216 -16.12 17.74 3.80
N SER A 217 -15.28 17.97 4.81
CA SER A 217 -13.86 18.29 4.61
C SER A 217 -13.08 17.11 4.02
N ILE A 218 -13.39 15.88 4.46
CA ILE A 218 -12.80 14.65 3.92
C ILE A 218 -13.22 14.45 2.47
N GLU A 219 -14.49 14.69 2.13
CA GLU A 219 -14.99 14.58 0.76
C GLU A 219 -14.28 15.56 -0.18
N GLU A 220 -14.05 16.80 0.24
CA GLU A 220 -13.24 17.77 -0.51
C GLU A 220 -11.79 17.31 -0.65
N MET A 221 -11.17 16.84 0.43
CA MET A 221 -9.79 16.36 0.40
C MET A 221 -9.62 15.09 -0.45
N SER A 222 -10.69 14.32 -0.65
CA SER A 222 -10.67 13.13 -1.50
C SER A 222 -10.68 13.43 -3.00
N GLN A 223 -11.06 14.64 -3.43
CA GLN A 223 -11.23 14.98 -4.85
C GLN A 223 -10.01 14.66 -5.74
N PRO A 224 -8.76 14.97 -5.33
CA PRO A 224 -7.58 14.69 -6.17
C PRO A 224 -7.40 13.21 -6.51
N TYR A 225 -7.84 12.29 -5.64
CA TYR A 225 -7.72 10.84 -5.85
C TYR A 225 -8.58 10.32 -7.00
N TYR A 226 -9.63 11.06 -7.40
CA TYR A 226 -10.51 10.69 -8.52
C TYR A 226 -9.95 11.13 -9.88
N SER A 227 -8.90 11.95 -9.90
CA SER A 227 -8.36 12.47 -11.16
C SER A 227 -7.62 11.39 -11.96
N ASP A 228 -7.80 11.39 -13.28
CA ASP A 228 -7.05 10.52 -14.18
C ASP A 228 -5.54 10.77 -14.06
N GLU A 229 -5.12 12.02 -13.82
CA GLU A 229 -3.71 12.36 -13.56
C GLU A 229 -3.15 11.58 -12.37
N TRP A 230 -3.92 11.46 -11.28
CA TRP A 230 -3.51 10.69 -10.11
C TRP A 230 -3.54 9.18 -10.38
N ILE A 231 -4.65 8.67 -10.94
CA ILE A 231 -4.83 7.23 -11.16
C ILE A 231 -3.78 6.71 -12.16
N LEU A 232 -3.60 7.39 -13.30
CA LEU A 232 -2.64 6.97 -14.33
C LEU A 232 -1.19 7.26 -13.92
N GLY A 233 -0.94 8.27 -13.09
CA GLY A 233 0.38 8.60 -12.58
C GLY A 233 1.26 9.34 -13.59
N LYS A 234 2.54 9.54 -13.24
CA LYS A 234 3.49 10.42 -13.96
C LYS A 234 4.53 9.62 -14.75
N ASN A 235 4.08 8.76 -15.68
CA ASN A 235 5.01 8.01 -16.52
C ASN A 235 5.58 8.90 -17.63
N PRO A 236 6.90 9.18 -17.65
CA PRO A 236 7.50 10.00 -18.69
C PRO A 236 7.51 9.26 -20.03
N LEU A 237 7.46 10.01 -21.13
CA LEU A 237 7.76 9.46 -22.46
C LEU A 237 9.23 9.03 -22.47
N CYS A 238 9.49 7.72 -22.48
CA CYS A 238 10.78 7.15 -22.12
C CYS A 238 11.73 6.97 -23.32
N GLY A 239 13.01 7.32 -23.11
CA GLY A 239 14.12 6.98 -24.00
C GLY A 239 14.93 5.78 -23.51
N VAL A 240 14.88 5.50 -22.20
CA VAL A 240 15.43 4.31 -21.56
C VAL A 240 14.36 3.75 -20.64
N SER A 241 14.13 2.44 -20.72
CA SER A 241 13.17 1.72 -19.89
C SER A 241 13.83 0.42 -19.43
N ARG A 242 13.84 0.17 -18.11
CA ARG A 242 14.50 -0.98 -17.49
C ARG A 242 13.58 -1.66 -16.51
N HIS A 243 13.61 -2.99 -16.47
CA HIS A 243 12.83 -3.80 -15.56
C HIS A 243 13.73 -4.81 -14.85
N CYS A 244 13.59 -4.93 -13.53
CA CYS A 244 14.29 -5.96 -12.76
C CYS A 244 13.54 -6.31 -11.47
N ARG A 245 13.88 -7.47 -10.91
CA ARG A 245 13.45 -7.88 -9.57
C ARG A 245 14.67 -8.03 -8.68
N ILE A 246 14.59 -7.46 -7.48
CA ILE A 246 15.61 -7.66 -6.44
C ILE A 246 14.98 -8.50 -5.33
N GLU A 247 15.57 -9.67 -5.09
CA GLU A 247 15.08 -10.59 -4.07
C GLU A 247 15.10 -9.91 -2.69
N GLY A 248 14.00 -10.03 -1.97
CA GLY A 248 13.83 -9.36 -0.70
C GLY A 248 13.50 -7.86 -0.76
N VAL A 249 13.50 -7.20 -1.91
CA VAL A 249 13.19 -5.76 -2.01
C VAL A 249 11.90 -5.50 -2.77
N GLY A 250 11.79 -6.06 -3.98
CA GLY A 250 10.62 -5.88 -4.84
C GLY A 250 10.97 -5.85 -6.32
N GLU A 251 9.94 -5.60 -7.13
CA GLU A 251 10.05 -5.35 -8.57
C GLU A 251 10.23 -3.86 -8.83
N PHE A 252 11.04 -3.56 -9.84
CA PHE A 252 11.39 -2.21 -10.25
C PHE A 252 11.22 -2.05 -11.75
N GLN A 253 10.67 -0.91 -12.13
CA GLN A 253 10.57 -0.42 -13.49
C GLN A 253 11.10 1.01 -13.50
N VAL A 254 12.19 1.25 -14.21
CA VAL A 254 12.82 2.57 -14.29
C VAL A 254 12.65 3.13 -15.68
N ASP A 255 11.97 4.27 -15.76
CA ASP A 255 11.73 4.99 -17.00
C ASP A 255 12.43 6.34 -16.96
N ILE A 256 13.33 6.56 -17.91
CA ILE A 256 14.19 7.74 -17.98
C ILE A 256 13.99 8.44 -19.32
N GLU A 257 13.66 9.73 -19.26
CA GLU A 257 13.69 10.65 -20.38
C GLU A 257 15.04 11.36 -20.39
N LEU A 258 15.82 11.23 -21.46
CA LEU A 258 17.11 11.90 -21.62
C LEU A 258 16.97 13.13 -22.52
N LYS A 259 17.60 14.25 -22.13
CA LYS A 259 17.80 15.42 -23.00
C LYS A 259 19.30 15.58 -23.25
N GLY A 260 19.74 15.15 -24.43
CA GLY A 260 21.17 14.95 -24.70
C GLY A 260 21.72 13.78 -23.88
N ARG A 261 22.74 14.03 -23.06
CA ARG A 261 23.33 13.01 -22.14
C ARG A 261 22.91 13.20 -20.69
N ARG A 262 21.88 13.99 -20.42
CA ARG A 262 21.42 14.31 -19.06
C ARG A 262 20.02 13.77 -18.82
N VAL A 263 19.77 13.35 -17.59
CA VAL A 263 18.46 12.91 -17.11
C VAL A 263 17.52 14.12 -17.10
N HIS A 264 16.50 14.12 -17.95
CA HIS A 264 15.49 15.17 -17.97
C HIS A 264 14.32 14.84 -17.03
N LYS A 265 13.82 13.61 -17.12
CA LYS A 265 12.84 13.04 -16.19
C LYS A 265 13.23 11.61 -15.85
N ILE A 266 12.87 11.17 -14.66
CA ILE A 266 13.03 9.82 -14.19
C ILE A 266 11.80 9.45 -13.36
N ASN A 267 11.31 8.24 -13.56
CA ASN A 267 10.34 7.60 -12.69
C ASN A 267 10.88 6.22 -12.29
N ILE A 268 10.70 5.86 -11.03
CA ILE A 268 10.94 4.50 -10.54
C ILE A 268 9.58 4.00 -10.08
N ALA A 269 9.07 3.00 -10.80
CA ALA A 269 7.84 2.29 -10.54
C ALA A 269 8.13 0.90 -9.96
N GLY A 270 7.19 0.32 -9.21
CA GLY A 270 7.38 -0.98 -8.57
C GLY A 270 6.48 -1.25 -7.38
N ASP A 271 6.62 -2.45 -6.82
CA ASP A 271 5.89 -2.93 -5.62
C ASP A 271 6.72 -2.89 -4.33
N TYR A 272 7.90 -2.27 -4.37
CA TYR A 272 8.80 -2.12 -3.24
C TYR A 272 8.18 -1.31 -2.09
N PHE A 273 8.73 -1.51 -0.88
CA PHE A 273 8.26 -0.85 0.33
C PHE A 273 8.94 0.51 0.53
N LEU A 274 8.16 1.58 0.46
CA LEU A 274 8.63 2.95 0.70
C LEU A 274 8.64 3.27 2.19
N LEU A 275 9.78 3.80 2.66
CA LEU A 275 9.95 4.34 4.01
C LEU A 275 9.89 5.86 4.05
N SER A 276 10.20 6.53 2.92
CA SER A 276 10.13 7.99 2.81
C SER A 276 9.86 8.45 1.38
N ASP A 277 9.72 9.76 1.16
CA ASP A 277 9.38 10.34 -0.14
C ASP A 277 10.52 10.18 -1.16
N ILE A 278 10.37 9.22 -2.07
CA ILE A 278 11.34 8.92 -3.14
C ILE A 278 11.54 10.09 -4.10
N ASP A 279 10.52 10.90 -4.37
CA ASP A 279 10.58 11.99 -5.34
C ASP A 279 11.58 13.04 -4.84
N ALA A 280 11.32 13.55 -3.63
CA ALA A 280 12.10 14.62 -3.02
C ALA A 280 13.49 14.15 -2.53
N LYS A 281 13.59 12.90 -2.05
CA LYS A 281 14.84 12.40 -1.46
C LYS A 281 15.81 11.82 -2.49
N LEU A 282 15.30 11.28 -3.61
CA LEU A 282 16.12 10.58 -4.60
C LEU A 282 15.94 11.13 -6.03
N LEU A 283 14.73 11.07 -6.59
CA LEU A 283 14.52 11.32 -8.03
C LEU A 283 14.88 12.75 -8.43
N ASP A 284 14.56 13.74 -7.60
CA ASP A 284 14.87 15.14 -7.85
C ASP A 284 16.37 15.42 -7.94
N ARG A 285 17.21 14.64 -7.26
CA ARG A 285 18.67 14.78 -7.32
C ARG A 285 19.27 14.22 -8.60
N LEU A 286 18.64 13.20 -9.17
CA LEU A 286 19.07 12.57 -10.41
C LEU A 286 18.74 13.46 -11.62
N LYS A 287 17.72 14.33 -11.52
CA LYS A 287 17.36 15.28 -12.59
C LYS A 287 18.52 16.23 -12.87
N GLY A 288 18.88 16.32 -14.14
CA GLY A 288 20.00 17.13 -14.63
C GLY A 288 21.36 16.45 -14.57
N ALA A 289 21.52 15.34 -13.84
CA ALA A 289 22.77 14.59 -13.81
C ALA A 289 23.11 14.00 -15.19
N PHE A 290 24.40 13.81 -15.47
CA PHE A 290 24.80 13.03 -16.64
C PHE A 290 24.40 11.57 -16.45
N TYR A 291 23.92 10.94 -17.52
CA TYR A 291 23.56 9.52 -17.51
C TYR A 291 24.81 8.65 -17.68
N THR A 292 25.65 8.64 -16.64
CA THR A 292 26.78 7.73 -16.45
C THR A 292 26.79 7.25 -15.00
N ARG A 293 27.39 6.08 -14.76
CA ARG A 293 27.39 5.47 -13.42
C ARG A 293 27.99 6.39 -12.37
N GLU A 294 29.09 7.05 -12.70
CA GLU A 294 29.83 7.97 -11.81
C GLU A 294 28.99 9.19 -11.47
N ALA A 295 28.43 9.86 -12.49
CA ALA A 295 27.64 11.07 -12.26
C ALA A 295 26.33 10.80 -11.51
N LEU A 296 25.69 9.64 -11.73
CA LEU A 296 24.52 9.24 -10.93
C LEU A 296 24.94 8.87 -9.50
N ALA A 297 26.07 8.21 -9.30
CA ALA A 297 26.59 7.89 -7.97
C ALA A 297 26.92 9.15 -7.15
N ASP A 298 27.48 10.18 -7.81
CA ASP A 298 27.74 11.50 -7.24
C ASP A 298 26.43 12.23 -6.91
N ALA A 299 25.44 12.19 -7.81
CA ALA A 299 24.13 12.80 -7.57
C ALA A 299 23.37 12.16 -6.40
N ILE A 300 23.50 10.84 -6.23
CA ILE A 300 22.97 10.11 -5.06
C ILE A 300 23.75 10.53 -3.79
N GLY A 301 25.07 10.74 -3.89
CA GLY A 301 25.91 11.14 -2.76
C GLY A 301 25.89 10.11 -1.63
N ASP A 302 25.90 10.58 -0.38
CA ASP A 302 25.95 9.72 0.82
C ASP A 302 24.56 9.34 1.36
N ILE A 303 23.52 9.44 0.52
CA ILE A 303 22.17 9.05 0.92
C ILE A 303 22.13 7.56 1.20
N ASP A 304 21.62 7.20 2.38
CA ASP A 304 21.20 5.84 2.67
C ASP A 304 19.91 5.53 1.89
N VAL A 305 20.06 4.85 0.75
CA VAL A 305 18.93 4.43 -0.10
C VAL A 305 17.99 3.50 0.65
N GLY A 306 18.50 2.74 1.62
CA GLY A 306 17.72 1.83 2.47
C GLY A 306 16.71 2.56 3.36
N SER A 307 16.96 3.83 3.67
CA SER A 307 16.04 4.73 4.39
C SER A 307 14.89 5.29 3.52
N ILE A 308 14.95 5.05 2.20
CA ILE A 308 13.91 5.46 1.24
C ILE A 308 13.14 4.22 0.77
N ILE A 309 13.86 3.19 0.35
CA ILE A 309 13.30 1.92 -0.12
C ILE A 309 13.89 0.80 0.74
N SER A 310 13.02 0.11 1.49
CA SER A 310 13.47 -0.89 2.46
C SER A 310 14.29 -2.00 1.79
N GLY A 311 15.50 -2.23 2.29
CA GLY A 311 16.40 -3.28 1.82
C GLY A 311 17.17 -2.98 0.53
N LEU A 312 16.96 -1.82 -0.12
CA LEU A 312 17.68 -1.43 -1.31
C LEU A 312 19.01 -0.75 -0.96
N ASP A 313 20.11 -1.23 -1.53
CA ASP A 313 21.41 -0.57 -1.40
C ASP A 313 21.77 0.32 -2.60
N LYS A 314 22.76 1.19 -2.42
CA LYS A 314 23.20 2.14 -3.46
C LYS A 314 23.75 1.45 -4.71
N SER A 315 24.45 0.32 -4.56
CA SER A 315 25.02 -0.41 -5.69
C SER A 315 23.93 -1.07 -6.52
N GLN A 316 22.96 -1.68 -5.85
CA GLN A 316 21.75 -2.20 -6.46
C GLN A 316 21.02 -1.10 -7.24
N LEU A 317 20.71 0.04 -6.61
CA LEU A 317 20.06 1.16 -7.29
C LEU A 317 20.84 1.59 -8.55
N LEU A 318 22.15 1.76 -8.46
CA LEU A 318 22.98 2.13 -9.61
C LEU A 318 22.94 1.09 -10.74
N ASN A 319 22.89 -0.20 -10.41
CA ASN A 319 22.71 -1.26 -11.40
C ASN A 319 21.36 -1.09 -12.12
N ILE A 320 20.27 -0.90 -11.38
CA ILE A 320 18.93 -0.71 -11.98
C ILE A 320 18.91 0.52 -12.91
N LEU A 321 19.63 1.58 -12.53
CA LEU A 321 19.67 2.82 -13.31
C LEU A 321 20.50 2.68 -14.59
N ILE A 322 21.53 1.82 -14.65
CA ILE A 322 22.54 1.79 -15.72
C ILE A 322 22.56 0.50 -16.53
N GLU A 323 22.31 -0.66 -15.91
CA GLU A 323 22.50 -2.01 -16.46
C GLU A 323 21.19 -2.63 -16.94
#